data_AF-A0A8J4H296-F1
#
_entry.id   AF-A0A8J4H296-F1
#
_cell.length_a   1.000
_cell.length_b   1.000
_cell.length_c   1.000
_cell.angle_alpha   90.00
_cell.angle_beta   90.00
_cell.angle_gamma   90.00
#
_symmetry.space_group_name_H-M   'P 1'
#
loop_
_entity.id
_entity.type
_entity.pdbx_description
1 polymer ?
#
loop_
_entity_poly.entity_id
_entity_poly.type
_entity_poly.pdbx_seq_one_letter_code
_entity_poly.pdbx_strand_id
1 'polypeptide(L)' 'MSTDPLYDDYGVPLMQSMVGERIWSLYKSDPAAFKREVKAYFARGMAGWTVVKASYQHRTIWLRDDRRRQP' A
#
# COMPACT_ATOMS: atom_id res chain seq x y z
N MET A 1 -8.59 15.33 7.91
CA MET A 1 -7.67 15.44 6.75
C MET A 1 -8.07 14.36 5.76
N SER A 2 -8.59 14.74 4.60
CA SER A 2 -9.01 13.81 3.56
C SER A 2 -7.80 13.39 2.74
N THR A 3 -7.48 12.09 2.70
CA THR A 3 -6.64 11.54 1.63
C THR A 3 -7.56 11.33 0.44
N ASP A 4 -7.44 12.20 -0.57
CA ASP A 4 -8.22 12.05 -1.80
C ASP A 4 -8.09 10.62 -2.33
N PRO A 5 -9.20 10.01 -2.79
CA PRO A 5 -9.15 8.67 -3.36
C PRO A 5 -8.19 8.67 -4.54
N LEU A 6 -7.27 7.71 -4.54
CA LEU A 6 -6.43 7.45 -5.70
C LEU A 6 -7.09 6.35 -6.52
N TYR A 7 -6.96 6.46 -7.83
CA TYR A 7 -7.49 5.50 -8.79
C TYR A 7 -6.32 4.86 -9.54
N ASP A 8 -6.54 3.66 -10.04
CA ASP A 8 -5.63 3.05 -11.00
C ASP A 8 -5.88 3.56 -12.42
N ASP A 9 -5.11 3.06 -13.39
CA ASP A 9 -5.17 3.49 -14.79
C ASP A 9 -6.53 3.22 -15.47
N TYR A 10 -7.42 2.43 -14.85
CA TYR A 10 -8.76 2.10 -15.33
C TYR A 10 -9.87 2.85 -14.57
N GLY A 11 -9.50 3.79 -13.70
CA GLY A 11 -10.46 4.52 -12.87
C GLY A 11 -11.03 3.70 -11.71
N VAL A 12 -10.42 2.56 -11.36
CA VAL A 12 -10.84 1.76 -10.21
C VAL A 12 -10.18 2.32 -8.94
N PRO A 13 -10.95 2.58 -7.86
CA PRO A 13 -10.39 3.15 -6.64
C PRO A 13 -9.41 2.18 -5.97
N LEU A 14 -8.25 2.71 -5.59
CA LEU A 14 -7.26 2.02 -4.77
C LEU A 14 -7.75 1.94 -3.32
N MET A 15 -7.56 0.78 -2.70
CA MET A 15 -7.84 0.59 -1.29
C MET A 15 -6.78 1.28 -0.43
N GLN A 16 -7.24 1.98 0.60
CA GLN A 16 -6.38 2.55 1.62
C GLN A 16 -6.23 1.55 2.77
N SER A 17 -5.00 1.31 3.20
CA SER A 17 -4.67 0.48 4.37
C SER A 17 -3.53 1.10 5.16
N MET A 18 -3.22 0.51 6.31
CA MET A 18 -2.09 0.90 7.15
C MET A 18 -1.21 -0.31 7.47
N VAL A 19 0.00 0.00 7.96
CA VAL A 19 0.93 -0.95 8.59
C VAL A 19 1.32 -0.39 9.96
N GLY A 20 1.82 -1.25 10.85
CA GLY A 20 2.21 -0.84 12.20
C GLY A 20 3.42 0.09 12.24
N GLU A 21 3.59 0.78 13.38
CA GLU A 21 4.67 1.76 13.62
C GLU A 21 6.07 1.20 13.34
N ARG A 22 6.32 -0.07 13.69
CA ARG A 22 7.61 -0.74 13.44
C ARG A 22 7.99 -0.74 11.96
N ILE A 23 7.02 -0.90 11.06
CA ILE A 23 7.28 -0.84 9.62
C ILE A 23 7.48 0.63 9.24
N TRP A 24 6.65 1.55 9.74
CA TRP A 24 6.78 2.99 9.45
C TRP A 24 8.11 3.61 9.90
N SER A 25 8.72 3.13 10.99
CA SER A 25 10.02 3.64 11.45
C SER A 25 11.15 3.38 10.42
N LEU A 26 10.97 2.40 9.53
CA LEU A 26 11.89 2.11 8.43
C LEU A 26 11.78 3.13 7.30
N TYR A 27 10.66 3.84 7.14
CA TYR A 27 10.41 4.69 5.97
C TYR A 27 11.53 5.72 5.71
N LYS A 28 12.06 6.33 6.78
CA LYS A 28 13.15 7.32 6.68
C LYS A 28 14.54 6.73 6.91
N SER A 29 14.65 5.68 7.72
CA SER A 29 15.94 5.11 8.14
C SER A 29 16.46 4.06 7.17
N ASP A 30 15.58 3.21 6.64
CA ASP A 30 15.89 2.19 5.64
C ASP A 30 14.70 2.02 4.67
N PRO A 31 14.62 2.85 3.61
CA PRO A 31 13.54 2.79 2.62
C PRO A 31 13.48 1.45 1.87
N ALA A 32 14.60 0.72 1.76
CA ALA A 32 14.64 -0.58 1.10
C ALA A 32 14.00 -1.65 1.99
N ALA A 33 14.32 -1.68 3.28
CA ALA A 33 13.64 -2.53 4.25
C ALA A 33 12.16 -2.18 4.38
N PHE A 34 11.80 -0.89 4.39
CA PHE A 34 10.40 -0.46 4.38
C PHE A 34 9.62 -1.09 3.21
N LYS A 35 10.13 -0.95 1.98
CA LYS A 35 9.49 -1.53 0.79
C LYS A 35 9.33 -3.05 0.90
N ARG A 36 10.38 -3.74 1.36
CA ARG A 36 10.37 -5.20 1.53
C ARG A 36 9.33 -5.63 2.56
N GLU A 37 9.30 -4.98 3.72
CA GLU A 37 8.41 -5.34 4.82
C GLU A 37 6.94 -4.99 4.54
N VAL A 38 6.66 -3.86 3.89
CA VAL A 38 5.29 -3.52 3.47
C VAL A 38 4.76 -4.59 2.51
N LYS A 39 5.56 -4.99 1.51
CA LYS A 39 5.19 -6.07 0.58
C LYS A 39 4.94 -7.39 1.32
N ALA A 40 5.86 -7.78 2.21
CA ALA A 40 5.71 -9.01 3.00
C ALA A 40 4.50 -8.97 3.94
N TYR A 41 4.19 -7.81 4.51
CA TYR A 41 3.02 -7.62 5.38
C TYR A 41 1.73 -7.93 4.62
N PHE A 42 1.53 -7.33 3.45
CA PHE A 42 0.31 -7.53 2.67
C PHE A 42 0.25 -8.89 1.96
N ALA A 43 1.39 -9.43 1.52
CA ALA A 43 1.44 -10.75 0.89
C ALA A 43 0.94 -11.88 1.81
N ARG A 44 1.07 -11.74 3.14
CA ARG A 44 0.61 -12.76 4.12
C ARG A 44 -0.91 -12.87 4.25
N GLY A 45 -1.63 -11.78 4.06
CA GLY A 45 -3.08 -11.73 4.33
C GLY A 45 -3.93 -11.33 3.14
N MET A 46 -3.33 -10.77 2.09
CA MET A 46 -4.05 -10.13 0.99
C MET A 46 -3.51 -10.62 -0.35
N ALA A 47 -3.67 -11.92 -0.59
CA ALA A 47 -3.40 -12.52 -1.90
C ALA A 47 -4.24 -11.83 -2.99
N GLY A 48 -3.60 -11.53 -4.13
CA GLY A 48 -4.23 -10.78 -5.23
C GLY A 48 -4.26 -9.27 -5.05
N TRP A 49 -3.61 -8.72 -4.01
CA TRP A 49 -3.44 -7.29 -3.83
C TRP A 49 -2.00 -6.84 -4.08
N THR A 50 -1.84 -5.70 -4.75
CA THR A 50 -0.53 -5.10 -5.06
C THR A 50 -0.37 -3.74 -4.39
N VAL A 51 0.79 -3.52 -3.77
CA VAL A 51 1.17 -2.22 -3.21
C VAL A 51 1.56 -1.25 -4.32
N VAL A 52 0.81 -0.15 -4.44
CA VAL A 52 1.02 0.87 -5.49
C VAL A 52 1.77 2.07 -4.93
N LYS A 53 1.37 2.58 -3.77
CA LYS A 53 1.93 3.81 -3.19
C LYS A 53 1.94 3.74 -1.67
N ALA A 54 2.90 4.45 -1.07
CA ALA A 54 2.91 4.76 0.35
C ALA A 54 2.96 6.29 0.51
N SER A 55 2.22 6.83 1.47
CA SER A 55 2.28 8.25 1.86
C SER A 55 2.66 8.32 3.32
N TYR A 56 3.84 8.87 3.58
CA TYR A 56 4.33 9.04 4.93
C TYR A 56 3.53 10.09 5.71
N GLN A 57 3.09 11.16 5.06
CA GLN A 57 2.35 12.25 5.70
C GLN A 57 1.04 11.78 6.34
N HIS A 58 0.37 10.82 5.70
CA HIS A 58 -0.90 10.28 6.18
C HIS A 58 -0.79 8.85 6.72
N ARG A 59 0.41 8.26 6.71
CA ARG A 59 0.68 6.87 7.11
C ARG A 59 -0.24 5.85 6.45
N THR A 60 -0.52 6.06 5.17
CA THR A 60 -1.41 5.22 4.38
C THR A 60 -0.59 4.42 3.35
N ILE A 61 -1.08 3.22 3.02
CA ILE A 61 -0.61 2.37 1.94
C ILE A 61 -1.78 2.18 0.96
N TRP A 62 -1.52 2.43 -0.31
CA TRP A 62 -2.49 2.28 -1.38
C TRP A 62 -2.27 0.95 -2.07
N LEU A 63 -3.36 0.21 -2.17
CA LEU A 63 -3.38 -1.15 -2.65
C LEU A 63 -4.34 -1.28 -3.82
N ARG A 64 -3.94 -2.05 -4.80
CA ARG A 64 -4.74 -2.37 -5.97
C ARG A 64 -5.21 -3.81 -5.88
N ASP A 65 -6.48 -4.04 -6.18
CA ASP A 65 -7.04 -5.39 -6.29
C ASP A 65 -6.81 -5.94 -7.70
N ASP A 66 -5.77 -6.75 -7.86
CA ASP A 66 -5.44 -7.36 -9.16
C ASP A 66 -6.42 -8.50 -9.53
N ARG A 67 -7.24 -8.98 -8.58
CA ARG A 67 -8.28 -9.99 -8.87
C ARG A 67 -9.40 -9.41 -9.73
N ARG A 68 -9.64 -8.10 -9.61
CA ARG A 68 -10.60 -7.36 -10.43
C ARG A 68 -10.07 -6.98 -11.82
N ARG A 69 -8.81 -7.32 -12.12
CA ARG A 69 -8.16 -7.07 -13.41
C ARG A 69 -8.14 -8.29 -14.34
N GLN A 70 -8.76 -9.40 -13.95
CA GLN A 70 -8.89 -10.54 -14.85
C GLN A 70 -9.99 -10.26 -15.89
N PRO A 71 -9.72 -10.48 -17.19
CA PRO A 71 -10.72 -10.37 -18.25
C PRO A 71 -11.84 -11.41 -18.10
#